data_AF-A0A067M362-F1
#
_entry.id   AF-A0A067M362-F1
#
_cell.length_a   1.000
_cell.length_b   1.000
_cell.length_c   1.000
_cell.angle_alpha   90.00
_cell.angle_beta   90.00
_cell.angle_gamma   90.00
#
_symmetry.space_group_name_H-M   'P 1'
#
loop_
_entity.id
_entity.type
_entity.pdbx_description
1 polymer ?
#
loop_
_entity_poly.entity_id
_entity_poly.type
_entity_poly.pdbx_seq_one_letter_code
_entity_poly.pdbx_strand_id
1 'polypeptide(L)'
;SVQKAYEISLSDLENTILDIAPVSTPCTFRLIDCGRFSKQRTLLIYETTDIPKVGYATISYPWVGNVCNERVPPEGKLFRVAQGPGTTGGDPISISILDRVCFLATVENIDFLWLDRLCIRQEDPVDKKWQI
;
A
#
# COMPACT_ATOMS: atom_id res chain seq x y z
N SER A 1 15.02 -2.97 14.01
CA SER A 1 14.76 -1.50 14.15
C SER A 1 13.71 -1.08 13.13
N VAL A 2 12.97 0.01 13.37
CA VAL A 2 11.98 0.54 12.43
C VAL A 2 12.61 1.66 11.61
N GLN A 3 12.45 1.63 10.28
CA GLN A 3 12.98 2.65 9.37
C GLN A 3 11.97 3.06 8.32
N LYS A 4 12.14 4.24 7.74
CA LYS A 4 11.34 4.71 6.60
C LYS A 4 11.84 4.03 5.33
N ALA A 5 10.97 3.29 4.65
CA ALA A 5 11.27 2.63 3.38
C ALA A 5 10.93 3.52 2.17
N TYR A 6 9.80 4.23 2.23
CA TYR A 6 9.28 4.99 1.09
C TYR A 6 8.39 6.15 1.52
N GLU A 7 8.44 7.25 0.79
CA GLU A 7 7.60 8.43 1.03
C GLU A 7 7.30 9.17 -0.29
N ILE A 8 6.03 9.48 -0.53
CA ILE A 8 5.57 10.26 -1.69
C ILE A 8 4.28 11.01 -1.35
N SER A 9 4.09 12.20 -1.91
CA SER A 9 2.81 12.92 -1.79
C SER A 9 1.72 12.20 -2.59
N LEU A 10 0.45 12.29 -2.15
CA LEU A 10 -0.64 11.66 -2.90
C LEU A 10 -0.97 12.36 -4.22
N SER A 11 -0.53 13.60 -4.42
CA SER A 11 -0.58 14.27 -5.72
C SER A 11 0.45 13.70 -6.69
N ASP A 12 1.66 13.40 -6.21
CA ASP A 12 2.72 12.86 -7.06
C ASP A 12 2.56 11.35 -7.29
N LEU A 13 1.83 10.66 -6.41
CA LEU A 13 1.48 9.24 -6.57
C LEU A 13 0.44 9.00 -7.66
N GLU A 14 -0.43 9.98 -7.91
CA GLU A 14 -1.55 9.85 -8.84
C GLU A 14 -1.06 9.53 -10.26
N ASN A 15 -1.71 8.56 -10.92
CA ASN A 15 -1.38 8.06 -12.25
C ASN A 15 0.05 7.50 -12.39
N THR A 16 0.70 7.11 -11.29
CA THR A 16 2.02 6.46 -11.31
C THR A 16 1.94 4.94 -11.23
N ILE A 17 3.07 4.29 -11.54
CA ILE A 17 3.34 2.90 -11.19
C ILE A 17 4.41 2.93 -10.10
N LEU A 18 4.02 2.57 -8.89
CA LEU A 18 4.88 2.55 -7.73
C LEU A 18 5.64 1.23 -7.65
N ASP A 19 6.94 1.32 -7.42
CA ASP A 19 7.80 0.18 -7.10
C ASP A 19 8.63 0.49 -5.86
N ILE A 20 8.44 -0.28 -4.80
CA ILE A 20 9.22 -0.16 -3.56
C ILE A 20 10.50 -1.01 -3.59
N ALA A 21 10.67 -1.88 -4.58
CA ALA A 21 11.81 -2.80 -4.64
C ALA A 21 13.19 -2.09 -4.65
N PRO A 22 13.37 -0.92 -5.29
CA PRO A 22 14.67 -0.23 -5.28
C PRO A 22 15.02 0.44 -3.94
N VAL A 23 14.04 0.63 -3.05
CA VAL A 23 14.15 1.51 -1.86
C VAL A 23 13.83 0.83 -0.53
N SER A 24 13.31 -0.39 -0.58
CA SER A 24 13.00 -1.21 0.61
C SER A 24 13.96 -2.39 0.74
N THR A 25 13.98 -3.01 1.92
CA THR A 25 14.82 -4.19 2.22
C THR A 25 14.01 -5.47 2.06
N PRO A 26 14.43 -6.49 1.29
CA PRO A 26 13.71 -7.77 1.21
C PRO A 26 13.43 -8.44 2.57
N CYS A 27 12.33 -9.17 2.66
CA CYS A 27 11.92 -9.98 3.82
C CYS A 27 11.77 -9.17 5.13
N THR A 28 11.20 -7.97 5.02
CA THR A 28 10.87 -7.10 6.15
C THR A 28 9.37 -6.85 6.21
N PHE A 29 8.82 -6.71 7.42
CA PHE A 29 7.44 -6.23 7.58
C PHE A 29 7.35 -4.77 7.13
N ARG A 30 6.33 -4.42 6.35
CA ARG A 30 6.11 -3.05 5.89
C ARG A 30 4.71 -2.58 6.21
N LEU A 31 4.61 -1.37 6.74
CA LEU A 31 3.35 -0.78 7.20
C LEU A 31 3.20 0.63 6.67
N ILE A 32 2.01 0.94 6.19
CA ILE A 32 1.59 2.28 5.77
C ILE A 32 1.14 3.04 7.01
N ASP A 33 1.54 4.30 7.13
CA ASP A 33 1.06 5.21 8.17
C ASP A 33 -0.29 5.83 7.76
N CYS A 34 -1.36 5.43 8.45
CA CYS A 34 -2.73 5.87 8.15
C CYS A 34 -2.95 7.36 8.45
N GLY A 35 -2.27 7.90 9.46
CA GLY A 35 -2.37 9.31 9.83
C GLY A 35 -1.71 10.21 8.78
N ARG A 36 -0.53 9.82 8.30
CA ARG A 36 0.18 10.50 7.20
C ARG A 36 -0.61 10.42 5.90
N PHE A 37 -1.19 9.25 5.59
CA PHE A 37 -1.99 9.07 4.39
C PHE A 37 -3.24 9.94 4.38
N SER A 38 -4.08 9.82 5.42
CA SER A 38 -5.40 10.46 5.45
C SER A 38 -5.35 11.96 5.73
N LYS A 39 -4.55 12.39 6.71
CA LYS A 39 -4.52 13.80 7.16
C LYS A 39 -3.49 14.63 6.42
N GLN A 40 -2.31 14.07 6.18
CA GLN A 40 -1.17 14.81 5.60
C GLN A 40 -1.02 14.58 4.10
N ARG A 41 -1.87 13.74 3.52
CA ARG A 41 -1.91 13.45 2.09
C ARG A 41 -0.57 12.94 1.56
N THR A 42 0.08 12.07 2.34
CA THR A 42 1.38 11.46 2.03
C THR A 42 1.32 9.96 2.25
N LEU A 43 1.70 9.18 1.22
CA LEU A 43 1.98 7.76 1.41
C LEU A 43 3.35 7.63 2.05
N LEU A 44 3.38 7.14 3.29
CA LEU A 44 4.59 6.83 4.05
C LEU A 44 4.58 5.35 4.42
N ILE A 45 5.64 4.63 4.04
CA ILE A 45 5.81 3.21 4.35
C ILE A 45 7.02 3.06 5.26
N TYR A 46 6.79 2.47 6.43
CA TYR A 46 7.83 2.01 7.33
C TYR A 46 8.16 0.55 7.08
N GLU A 47 9.40 0.15 7.35
CA GLU A 47 9.80 -1.25 7.35
C GLU A 47 10.57 -1.64 8.61
N THR A 48 10.48 -2.92 8.95
CA THR A 48 11.21 -3.51 10.09
C THR A 48 11.44 -5.01 9.91
N THR A 49 12.56 -5.52 10.42
CA THR A 49 12.87 -6.95 10.43
C THR A 49 12.12 -7.72 11.51
N ASP A 50 11.67 -7.03 12.55
CA ASP A 50 11.03 -7.63 13.72
C ASP A 50 9.50 -7.63 13.55
N ILE A 51 8.80 -8.59 14.15
CA ILE A 51 7.34 -8.56 14.17
C ILE A 51 6.87 -7.22 14.76
N PRO A 52 6.06 -6.43 14.04
CA PRO A 52 5.64 -5.12 14.51
C PRO A 52 4.89 -5.23 15.84
N LYS A 53 5.34 -4.49 16.86
CA LYS A 53 4.68 -4.39 18.17
C LYS A 53 3.70 -3.22 18.27
N VAL A 54 3.23 -2.75 17.12
CA VAL A 54 2.25 -1.67 16.98
C VAL A 54 0.93 -2.26 16.50
N GLY A 55 -0.19 -1.59 16.80
CA GLY A 55 -1.48 -1.97 16.24
C GLY A 55 -1.49 -1.67 14.73
N TYR A 56 -1.83 -2.67 13.92
CA TYR A 56 -2.04 -2.51 12.49
C TYR A 56 -3.22 -3.36 12.00
N ALA A 57 -3.90 -2.86 10.98
CA ALA A 57 -4.92 -3.62 10.26
C ALA A 57 -4.28 -4.31 9.05
N THR A 58 -4.84 -5.44 8.63
CA THR A 58 -4.45 -6.15 7.41
C THR A 58 -5.58 -6.09 6.40
N ILE A 59 -5.23 -5.82 5.14
CA ILE A 59 -6.15 -5.87 4.02
C ILE A 59 -5.53 -6.70 2.92
N SER A 60 -6.21 -7.77 2.57
CA SER A 60 -6.03 -8.42 1.27
C SER A 60 -6.85 -7.67 0.24
N TYR A 61 -6.28 -7.36 -0.90
CA TYR A 61 -6.82 -6.61 -2.03
C TYR A 61 -7.53 -7.63 -2.93
N PRO A 62 -8.83 -7.91 -2.71
CA PRO A 62 -9.57 -8.94 -3.43
C PRO A 62 -10.18 -8.34 -4.72
N TRP A 63 -9.79 -7.13 -5.11
CA TRP A 63 -10.53 -6.30 -6.07
C TRP A 63 -10.30 -6.72 -7.53
N VAL A 64 -9.65 -7.85 -7.77
CA VAL A 64 -9.56 -8.47 -9.09
C VAL A 64 -10.79 -9.33 -9.32
N GLY A 65 -11.60 -8.98 -10.32
CA GLY A 65 -12.67 -9.84 -10.83
C GLY A 65 -14.07 -9.59 -10.27
N ASN A 66 -14.23 -8.81 -9.19
CA ASN A 66 -15.55 -8.37 -8.74
C ASN A 66 -15.92 -7.06 -9.44
N VAL A 67 -16.64 -7.18 -10.55
CA VAL A 67 -17.25 -6.04 -11.24
C VAL A 67 -18.28 -5.43 -10.29
N CYS A 68 -17.98 -4.26 -9.73
CA CYS A 68 -18.94 -3.51 -8.95
C CYS A 68 -19.94 -2.87 -9.93
N ASN A 69 -20.96 -3.64 -10.32
CA ASN A 69 -21.91 -3.32 -11.39
C ASN A 69 -22.74 -2.06 -11.15
N GLU A 70 -22.70 -1.46 -9.95
CA GLU A 70 -23.62 -0.38 -9.61
C GLU A 70 -22.97 0.99 -9.48
N ARG A 71 -21.67 1.07 -9.18
CA ARG A 71 -20.92 2.35 -9.12
C ARG A 71 -19.44 2.08 -9.31
N VAL A 72 -18.95 2.10 -10.55
CA VAL A 72 -17.53 2.41 -10.76
C VAL A 72 -17.33 3.79 -10.12
N PRO A 73 -16.51 3.93 -9.05
CA PRO A 73 -16.21 5.25 -8.51
C PRO A 73 -15.71 6.09 -9.70
N PRO A 74 -16.27 7.29 -9.92
CA PRO A 74 -15.88 8.13 -11.06
C PRO A 74 -14.38 8.24 -11.06
N GLU A 75 -13.73 7.96 -12.20
CA GLU A 75 -12.28 7.96 -12.45
C GLU A 75 -11.50 8.59 -11.30
N GLY A 76 -11.28 7.79 -10.25
CA GLY A 76 -10.74 8.33 -9.01
C GLY A 76 -9.26 8.65 -9.21
N LYS A 77 -8.64 9.29 -8.23
CA LYS A 77 -7.18 9.34 -8.19
C LYS A 77 -6.67 7.91 -7.99
N LEU A 78 -6.05 7.34 -9.02
CA LEU A 78 -5.58 5.95 -9.06
C LEU A 78 -4.05 5.91 -9.10
N PHE A 79 -3.47 4.82 -8.63
CA PHE A 79 -2.07 4.47 -8.91
C PHE A 79 -1.96 2.96 -9.06
N ARG A 80 -0.87 2.48 -9.65
CA ARG A 80 -0.59 1.04 -9.79
C ARG A 80 0.63 0.66 -8.98
N VAL A 81 0.78 -0.62 -8.69
CA VAL A 81 2.03 -1.18 -8.17
C VAL A 81 2.66 -2.02 -9.28
N ALA A 82 3.97 -1.87 -9.49
CA ALA A 82 4.73 -2.69 -10.44
C ALA A 82 4.54 -4.18 -10.16
N GLN A 83 4.52 -5.02 -11.19
CA GLN A 83 4.28 -6.47 -11.06
C GLN A 83 5.37 -7.30 -11.77
N GLY A 84 6.43 -6.67 -12.25
CA GLY A 84 7.51 -7.32 -12.97
C GLY A 84 8.03 -6.45 -14.13
N PRO A 85 9.23 -6.79 -14.65
CA PRO A 85 9.82 -6.10 -15.79
C PRO A 85 8.89 -6.09 -17.00
N GLY A 86 8.63 -4.90 -17.55
CA GLY A 86 7.78 -4.71 -18.74
C GLY A 86 6.28 -4.81 -18.49
N THR A 87 5.84 -4.93 -17.24
CA THR A 87 4.41 -4.89 -16.90
C THR A 87 3.92 -3.44 -16.78
N THR A 88 2.68 -3.17 -17.17
CA THR A 88 2.03 -1.85 -16.99
C THR A 88 1.54 -1.62 -15.55
N GLY A 89 2.03 -2.43 -14.59
CA GLY A 89 1.48 -2.55 -13.24
C GLY A 89 0.23 -3.42 -13.18
N GLY A 90 -0.11 -3.90 -11.98
CA GLY A 90 -1.35 -4.64 -11.73
C GLY A 90 -2.59 -3.73 -11.75
N ASP A 91 -3.75 -4.26 -11.37
CA ASP A 91 -4.97 -3.46 -11.19
C ASP A 91 -4.72 -2.23 -10.31
N PRO A 92 -5.27 -1.08 -10.69
CA PRO A 92 -5.03 0.16 -9.99
C PRO A 92 -5.65 0.16 -8.59
N ILE A 93 -4.96 0.76 -7.64
CA ILE A 93 -5.43 1.04 -6.29
C ILE A 93 -6.05 2.44 -6.28
N SER A 94 -7.26 2.54 -5.72
CA SER A 94 -7.93 3.83 -5.53
C SER A 94 -7.40 4.56 -4.30
N ILE A 95 -6.84 5.75 -4.50
CA ILE A 95 -6.37 6.61 -3.41
C ILE A 95 -7.51 6.99 -2.48
N SER A 96 -8.72 7.24 -3.01
CA SER A 96 -9.88 7.57 -2.18
C SER A 96 -10.39 6.41 -1.33
N ILE A 97 -10.33 5.17 -1.85
CA ILE A 97 -10.69 3.99 -1.04
C ILE A 97 -9.64 3.78 0.05
N LEU A 98 -8.35 3.85 -0.29
CA LEU A 98 -7.27 3.71 0.68
C LEU A 98 -7.31 4.83 1.74
N ASP A 99 -7.63 6.06 1.35
CA ASP A 99 -7.85 7.19 2.25
C ASP A 99 -8.96 6.91 3.25
N ARG A 100 -10.11 6.41 2.77
CA ARG A 100 -11.24 6.04 3.62
C ARG A 100 -10.89 4.91 4.57
N VAL A 101 -10.15 3.91 4.11
CA VAL A 101 -9.65 2.81 4.93
C VAL A 101 -8.72 3.33 6.02
N CYS A 102 -7.72 4.14 5.67
CA CYS A 102 -6.79 4.73 6.63
C CYS A 102 -7.54 5.61 7.66
N PHE A 103 -8.50 6.41 7.21
CA PHE A 103 -9.34 7.20 8.10
C PHE A 103 -10.08 6.32 9.11
N LEU A 104 -10.78 5.28 8.64
CA LEU A 104 -11.52 4.36 9.51
C LEU A 104 -10.58 3.62 10.49
N ALA A 105 -9.41 3.17 10.04
CA ALA A 105 -8.42 2.56 10.92
C ALA A 105 -8.02 3.52 12.06
N THR A 106 -7.76 4.79 11.76
CA THR A 106 -7.41 5.77 12.79
C THR A 106 -8.56 6.06 13.77
N VAL A 107 -9.82 6.00 13.31
CA VAL A 107 -11.00 6.12 14.20
C VAL A 107 -11.06 4.96 15.19
N GLU A 108 -10.64 3.76 14.77
CA GLU A 108 -10.55 2.55 15.59
C GLU A 108 -9.23 2.45 16.38
N ASN A 109 -8.44 3.53 16.46
CA ASN A 109 -7.12 3.57 17.12
C ASN A 109 -6.08 2.60 16.51
N ILE A 110 -6.17 2.36 15.21
CA ILE A 110 -5.21 1.59 14.42
C ILE A 110 -4.46 2.54 13.48
N ASP A 111 -3.21 2.86 13.82
CA ASP A 111 -2.43 3.86 13.09
C ASP A 111 -1.74 3.33 11.84
N PHE A 112 -1.66 2.01 11.69
CA PHE A 112 -0.91 1.37 10.63
C PHE A 112 -1.74 0.39 9.82
N LEU A 113 -1.38 0.25 8.55
CA LEU A 113 -2.01 -0.69 7.63
C LEU A 113 -0.95 -1.55 6.94
N TRP A 114 -1.18 -2.85 6.89
CA TRP A 114 -0.56 -3.74 5.93
C TRP A 114 -1.54 -3.99 4.79
N LEU A 115 -1.12 -3.70 3.57
CA LEU A 115 -1.91 -3.90 2.36
C LEU A 115 -1.12 -4.82 1.43
N ASP A 116 -1.71 -5.95 1.05
CA ASP A 116 -1.13 -6.78 0.00
C ASP A 116 -0.99 -5.96 -1.30
N ARG A 117 -0.11 -6.37 -2.20
CA ARG A 117 0.41 -5.53 -3.29
C ARG A 117 1.33 -4.39 -2.84
N LEU A 118 0.90 -3.50 -1.95
CA LEU A 118 1.66 -2.27 -1.64
C LEU A 118 2.78 -2.47 -0.61
N CYS A 119 2.57 -3.32 0.39
CA CYS A 119 3.58 -3.62 1.43
C CYS A 119 4.57 -4.73 1.02
N ILE A 120 4.39 -5.33 -0.15
CA ILE A 120 5.16 -6.47 -0.64
C ILE A 120 5.97 -6.03 -1.86
N ARG A 121 7.25 -6.42 -1.92
CA ARG A 121 8.08 -6.20 -3.12
C ARG A 121 7.60 -7.11 -4.24
N GLN A 122 6.83 -6.57 -5.17
CA GLN A 122 6.13 -7.39 -6.14
C GLN A 122 7.05 -8.13 -7.12
N GLU A 123 8.21 -7.56 -7.42
CA GLU A 123 9.16 -8.17 -8.36
C GLU A 123 10.14 -9.13 -7.68
N ASP A 124 10.02 -9.30 -6.36
CA ASP A 124 10.88 -10.13 -5.56
C ASP A 124 10.14 -11.41 -5.13
N PRO A 125 10.39 -12.56 -5.79
CA PRO A 125 9.69 -13.80 -5.48
C PRO A 125 10.01 -14.32 -4.07
N VAL A 126 11.16 -13.95 -3.50
CA VAL A 126 11.55 -14.35 -2.14
C VAL A 126 10.75 -13.53 -1.13
N ASP A 127 10.68 -12.21 -1.30
CA ASP A 127 9.86 -11.33 -0.45
C ASP A 127 8.39 -11.72 -0.53
N LYS A 128 7.86 -11.97 -1.73
CA LYS A 128 6.48 -12.43 -1.93
C LYS A 128 6.16 -13.66 -1.09
N LYS A 129 6.96 -14.73 -1.22
CA LYS A 129 6.77 -15.99 -0.48
C LYS A 129 6.96 -15.84 1.03
N TRP A 130 7.75 -14.85 1.45
CA TRP A 130 7.95 -14.58 2.87
C TRP A 130 6.74 -13.85 3.49
N GLN A 131 6.06 -12.99 2.72
CA GLN A 131 4.91 -12.21 3.17
C GLN A 131 3.58 -12.98 3.13
N ILE A 132 3.41 -13.90 2.17
CA ILE A 132 2.19 -14.69 1.94
C ILE A 132 2.52 -16.17 1.70
#